data_AF-R0GJY6-F1
#
_entry.id   AF-R0GJY6-F1
#
_cell.length_a   1.000
_cell.length_b   1.000
_cell.length_c   1.000
_cell.angle_alpha   90.00
_cell.angle_beta   90.00
_cell.angle_gamma   90.00
#
_symmetry.space_group_name_H-M   'P 1'
#
loop_
_entity.id
_entity.type
_entity.pdbx_description
1 polymer ?
#
loop_
_entity_poly.entity_id
_entity_poly.type
_entity_poly.pdbx_seq_one_letter_code
_entity_poly.pdbx_strand_id
1 'polypeptide(L)'
;MEYSSVQQLRRKQQEVFIDLDVLNCPICYEPLAIPVFQCDMGHVACHVCWPKLKRKCPICALPIGNKRCKAMESVLRSFNVPCPNAHLGCTKSVPYGGDSDHEKKYCRFAICSCPEIVNECSYTGSLDDLLGHYITHHQLKEGCLFIFGMPRTVRMPINDKVFVITILRRILMFAVQCFREPSGVYVAVNCIAPLAPEVGKFSYRISYSSNGRICCSHKSLEMKRVLRVSSQTPQDDDCMFVPNRLLRGEVLEMELCISEVENMFVIRSCMGLNDV
;
A
#
# COMPACT_ATOMS: atom_id res chain seq x y z
N MET A 1 -8.58 -54.35 -3.54
CA MET A 1 -9.52 -53.24 -3.31
C MET A 1 -9.51 -52.99 -1.82
N GLU A 2 -8.42 -52.45 -1.27
CA GLU A 2 -8.17 -51.00 -1.11
C GLU A 2 -9.37 -50.27 -0.52
N TYR A 3 -9.24 -49.75 0.70
CA TYR A 3 -9.17 -48.30 0.89
C TYR A 3 -8.47 -48.01 2.23
N SER A 4 -7.26 -47.45 2.08
CA SER A 4 -6.38 -46.98 3.16
C SER A 4 -7.00 -45.77 3.85
N SER A 5 -7.19 -45.87 5.16
CA SER A 5 -7.58 -44.76 6.04
C SER A 5 -6.41 -43.80 6.23
N VAL A 6 -6.45 -42.67 5.53
CA VAL A 6 -5.54 -41.54 5.72
C VAL A 6 -5.83 -40.91 7.08
N GLN A 7 -5.02 -41.23 8.09
CA GLN A 7 -5.00 -40.51 9.35
C GLN A 7 -4.51 -39.08 9.11
N GLN A 8 -5.41 -38.10 9.18
CA GLN A 8 -5.05 -36.70 9.26
C GLN A 8 -4.36 -36.44 10.60
N LEU A 9 -3.02 -36.38 10.58
CA LEU A 9 -2.22 -35.92 11.71
C LEU A 9 -2.57 -34.46 12.02
N ARG A 10 -3.41 -34.23 13.03
CA ARG A 10 -3.57 -32.90 13.65
C ARG A 10 -2.21 -32.51 14.26
N ARG A 11 -1.47 -31.63 13.58
CA ARG A 11 -0.28 -31.00 14.13
C ARG A 11 -0.68 -30.17 15.37
N LYS A 12 -0.24 -30.59 16.56
CA LYS A 12 -0.23 -29.73 17.73
C LYS A 12 0.73 -28.57 17.42
N GLN A 13 0.20 -27.36 17.29
CA GLN A 13 1.03 -26.16 17.27
C GLN A 13 1.50 -25.91 18.70
N GLN A 14 2.78 -26.17 18.95
CA GLN A 14 3.44 -25.83 20.20
C GLN A 14 4.13 -24.49 19.99
N GLU A 15 3.92 -23.52 20.89
CA GLU A 15 4.66 -22.26 20.87
C GLU A 15 6.11 -22.55 21.24
N VAL A 16 7.00 -22.42 20.25
CA VAL A 16 8.44 -22.61 20.42
C VAL A 16 9.10 -21.25 20.16
N PHE A 17 9.80 -20.75 21.17
CA PHE A 17 10.65 -19.57 21.01
C PHE A 17 11.91 -19.99 20.24
N ILE A 18 12.05 -19.46 19.03
CA ILE A 18 13.25 -19.63 18.21
C ILE A 18 13.94 -18.28 18.17
N ASP A 19 15.24 -18.28 18.46
CA ASP A 19 16.10 -17.12 18.20
C ASP A 19 16.15 -16.88 16.68
N LEU A 20 15.60 -15.75 16.22
CA LEU A 20 15.51 -15.44 14.79
C LEU A 20 16.87 -15.29 14.13
N ASP A 21 17.92 -15.00 14.90
CA ASP A 21 19.28 -14.85 14.37
C ASP A 21 19.80 -16.16 13.76
N VAL A 22 19.29 -17.31 14.18
CA VAL A 22 19.63 -18.61 13.56
C VAL A 22 19.03 -18.78 12.16
N LEU A 23 18.05 -17.96 11.81
CA LEU A 23 17.42 -17.89 10.49
C LEU A 23 18.00 -16.77 9.62
N ASN A 24 19.03 -16.07 10.09
CA ASN A 24 19.76 -15.06 9.33
C ASN A 24 20.93 -15.66 8.55
N CYS A 25 21.30 -15.01 7.45
CA CYS A 25 22.46 -15.42 6.67
C CYS A 25 23.73 -15.14 7.49
N PRO A 26 24.63 -16.13 7.68
CA PRO A 26 25.85 -15.92 8.48
C PRO A 26 26.90 -15.01 7.81
N ILE A 27 26.61 -14.48 6.62
CA ILE A 27 27.54 -13.66 5.83
C ILE A 27 27.09 -12.19 5.83
N CYS A 28 25.81 -11.92 5.57
CA CYS A 28 25.26 -10.56 5.54
C CYS A 28 24.35 -10.22 6.71
N TYR A 29 24.06 -11.18 7.59
CA TYR A 29 23.18 -11.05 8.76
C TYR A 29 21.72 -10.68 8.46
N GLU A 30 21.35 -10.56 7.18
CA GLU A 30 19.97 -10.41 6.73
C GLU A 30 19.18 -11.73 6.82
N PRO A 31 17.84 -11.68 7.00
CA PRO A 31 16.97 -12.85 6.96
C PRO A 31 17.21 -13.76 5.74
N LEU A 32 17.27 -15.07 5.96
CA LEU A 32 17.38 -16.02 4.88
C LEU A 32 16.09 -15.98 4.02
N ALA A 33 16.23 -15.55 2.78
CA ALA A 33 15.19 -15.66 1.76
C ALA A 33 15.46 -16.85 0.84
N ILE A 34 14.40 -17.59 0.50
CA ILE A 34 14.45 -18.72 -0.42
C ILE A 34 14.81 -18.21 -1.83
N PRO A 35 15.74 -18.87 -2.56
CA PRO A 35 16.43 -20.12 -2.22
C PRO A 35 17.60 -19.95 -1.23
N VAL A 36 17.78 -20.96 -0.37
CA VAL A 36 18.92 -21.05 0.57
C VAL A 36 19.91 -22.09 0.04
N PHE A 37 21.18 -21.73 -0.04
CA PHE A 37 22.25 -22.59 -0.53
C PHE A 37 23.05 -23.17 0.64
N GLN A 38 23.64 -24.36 0.47
CA GLN A 38 24.47 -25.01 1.49
C GLN A 38 25.75 -25.60 0.92
N CYS A 39 26.84 -25.55 1.69
CA CYS A 39 28.07 -26.28 1.38
C CYS A 39 27.96 -27.77 1.74
N ASP A 40 29.00 -28.55 1.44
CA ASP A 40 29.01 -29.99 1.74
C ASP A 40 28.94 -30.32 3.25
N MET A 41 29.41 -29.43 4.12
CA MET A 41 29.28 -29.53 5.58
C MET A 41 28.00 -28.89 6.15
N GLY A 42 27.07 -28.41 5.30
CA GLY A 42 25.77 -27.89 5.76
C GLY A 42 25.72 -26.40 6.14
N HIS A 43 26.82 -25.65 6.08
CA HIS A 43 26.76 -24.19 6.25
C HIS A 43 25.93 -23.53 5.15
N VAL A 44 25.04 -22.60 5.54
CA VAL A 44 24.08 -21.97 4.65
C VAL A 44 24.51 -20.59 4.16
N ALA A 45 24.01 -20.18 2.98
CA ALA A 45 24.14 -18.84 2.42
C ALA A 45 22.83 -18.41 1.74
N CYS A 46 22.48 -17.13 1.86
CA CYS A 46 21.32 -16.57 1.16
C CYS A 46 21.59 -16.42 -0.35
N HIS A 47 20.52 -16.24 -1.13
CA HIS A 47 20.61 -16.05 -2.58
C HIS A 47 21.41 -14.82 -3.01
N VAL A 48 21.52 -13.80 -2.15
CA VAL A 48 22.32 -12.58 -2.42
C VAL A 48 23.82 -12.83 -2.21
N CYS A 49 24.18 -13.59 -1.18
CA CYS A 49 25.57 -13.86 -0.82
C CYS A 49 26.17 -15.00 -1.63
N TRP A 50 25.39 -16.06 -1.91
CA TRP A 50 25.83 -17.23 -2.66
C TRP A 50 26.63 -16.91 -3.95
N PRO A 51 26.19 -16.02 -4.86
CA PRO A 51 26.94 -15.74 -6.09
C PRO A 51 28.30 -15.08 -5.83
N LYS A 52 28.50 -14.47 -4.65
CA LYS A 52 29.74 -13.78 -4.27
C LYS A 52 30.81 -14.72 -3.68
N LEU A 53 30.45 -15.96 -3.35
CA LEU A 53 31.32 -16.89 -2.61
C LEU A 53 32.38 -17.61 -3.45
N LYS A 54 32.44 -17.38 -4.78
CA LYS A 54 33.42 -18.02 -5.68
C LYS A 54 33.53 -19.55 -5.48
N ARG A 55 32.39 -20.21 -5.22
CA ARG A 55 32.25 -21.66 -4.97
C ARG A 55 32.96 -22.21 -3.74
N LYS A 56 33.41 -21.35 -2.80
CA LYS A 56 34.07 -21.75 -1.56
C LYS A 56 33.31 -21.22 -0.35
N CYS A 57 33.02 -22.10 0.61
CA CYS A 57 32.36 -21.73 1.86
C CYS A 57 33.29 -20.83 2.69
N PRO A 58 32.84 -19.65 3.17
CA PRO A 58 33.67 -18.77 3.97
C PRO A 58 33.94 -19.31 5.39
N ILE A 59 33.12 -20.26 5.86
CA ILE A 59 33.21 -20.80 7.22
C ILE A 59 34.14 -22.01 7.29
N CYS A 60 34.02 -22.95 6.35
CA CYS A 60 34.80 -24.21 6.39
C CYS A 60 35.71 -24.43 5.17
N ALA A 61 35.83 -23.46 4.27
CA ALA A 61 36.65 -23.54 3.05
C ALA A 61 36.29 -24.68 2.05
N LEU A 62 35.25 -25.46 2.31
CA LEU A 62 34.78 -26.54 1.42
C LEU A 62 33.91 -26.01 0.27
N PRO A 63 33.70 -26.83 -0.79
CA PRO A 63 32.87 -26.43 -1.91
C PRO A 63 31.46 -26.03 -1.49
N ILE A 64 31.00 -24.89 -2.00
CA ILE A 64 29.58 -24.50 -1.98
C ILE A 64 29.11 -24.40 -3.43
N GLY A 65 28.53 -25.51 -3.91
CA GLY A 65 27.96 -25.60 -5.25
C GLY A 65 26.55 -25.02 -5.33
N ASN A 66 25.79 -25.47 -6.33
CA ASN A 66 24.36 -25.15 -6.48
C ASN A 66 23.48 -26.15 -5.69
N LYS A 67 23.83 -26.39 -4.43
CA LYS A 67 23.10 -27.31 -3.54
C LYS A 67 22.18 -26.49 -2.63
N ARG A 68 20.88 -26.69 -2.74
CA ARG A 68 19.88 -25.98 -1.92
C ARG A 68 19.61 -26.69 -0.60
N CYS A 69 19.48 -25.93 0.48
CA CYS A 69 19.07 -26.43 1.78
C CYS A 69 17.54 -26.54 1.85
N LYS A 70 16.97 -27.60 1.28
CA LYS A 70 15.51 -27.81 1.22
C LYS A 70 14.84 -27.88 2.59
N ALA A 71 15.53 -28.42 3.59
CA ALA A 71 15.05 -28.44 4.96
C ALA A 71 14.87 -27.02 5.51
N MET A 72 15.89 -26.16 5.38
CA MET A 72 15.81 -24.75 5.81
C MET A 72 14.77 -23.97 5.00
N GLU A 73 14.68 -24.19 3.68
CA GLU A 73 13.59 -23.60 2.87
C GLU A 73 12.20 -23.99 3.41
N SER A 74 12.01 -25.24 3.88
CA SER A 74 10.74 -25.68 4.49
C SER A 74 10.48 -25.04 5.85
N VAL A 75 11.51 -24.86 6.68
CA VAL A 75 11.40 -24.13 7.95
C VAL A 75 10.94 -22.70 7.68
N LEU A 76 11.63 -21.97 6.80
CA LEU A 76 11.31 -20.59 6.45
C LEU A 76 9.86 -20.42 5.93
N ARG A 77 9.37 -21.36 5.09
CA ARG A 77 7.96 -21.33 4.62
C ARG A 77 6.94 -21.53 5.74
N SER A 78 7.32 -22.23 6.80
CA SER A 78 6.42 -22.53 7.93
C SER A 78 6.52 -21.53 9.07
N PHE A 79 7.49 -20.61 9.02
CA PHE A 79 7.81 -19.71 10.11
C PHE A 79 7.18 -18.34 9.85
N ASN A 80 6.25 -17.96 10.72
CA ASN A 80 5.64 -16.64 10.71
C ASN A 80 6.10 -15.86 11.94
N VAL A 81 6.38 -14.58 11.76
CA VAL A 81 6.71 -13.63 12.84
C VAL A 81 5.57 -12.62 12.99
N PRO A 82 5.43 -11.98 14.16
CA PRO A 82 4.52 -10.84 14.30
C PRO A 82 4.78 -9.80 13.21
N CYS A 83 3.72 -9.18 12.69
CA CYS A 83 3.84 -8.06 11.76
C CYS A 83 4.76 -6.97 12.36
N PRO A 84 5.65 -6.33 11.58
CA PRO A 84 6.47 -5.22 12.08
C PRO A 84 5.65 -4.08 12.71
N ASN A 85 4.41 -3.89 12.25
CA ASN A 85 3.45 -2.92 12.81
C ASN A 85 2.71 -3.46 14.05
N ALA A 86 3.16 -4.54 14.69
CA ALA A 86 2.54 -5.10 15.90
C ALA A 86 2.58 -4.12 17.08
N HIS A 87 3.63 -3.30 17.16
CA HIS A 87 3.75 -2.23 18.15
C HIS A 87 2.66 -1.15 18.01
N LEU A 88 2.05 -1.03 16.81
CA LEU A 88 0.91 -0.15 16.54
C LEU A 88 -0.45 -0.84 16.75
N GLY A 89 -0.45 -2.13 17.12
CA GLY A 89 -1.66 -2.91 17.37
C GLY A 89 -1.99 -3.96 16.30
N CYS A 90 -1.11 -4.22 15.32
CA CYS A 90 -1.33 -5.30 14.37
C CYS A 90 -1.17 -6.68 15.04
N THR A 91 -2.22 -7.50 15.02
CA THR A 91 -2.20 -8.85 15.60
C THR A 91 -1.89 -9.96 14.58
N LYS A 92 -1.62 -9.60 13.32
CA LYS A 92 -1.35 -10.56 12.25
C LYS A 92 0.11 -11.00 12.28
N SER A 93 0.36 -12.25 11.92
CA SER A 93 1.70 -12.77 11.67
C SER A 93 1.98 -12.84 10.17
N VAL A 94 3.22 -12.58 9.78
CA VAL A 94 3.70 -12.55 8.39
C VAL A 94 4.83 -13.55 8.19
N PRO A 95 5.05 -14.07 6.97
CA PRO A 95 6.17 -14.96 6.69
C PRO A 95 7.52 -14.31 7.01
N TYR A 96 8.44 -15.08 7.60
CA TYR A 96 9.79 -14.60 7.90
C TYR A 96 10.63 -14.36 6.65
N GLY A 97 11.36 -13.25 6.61
CA GLY A 97 12.28 -12.91 5.52
C GLY A 97 11.63 -12.72 4.14
N GLY A 98 10.30 -12.73 4.07
CA GLY A 98 9.53 -12.42 2.88
C GLY A 98 9.09 -10.97 2.88
N ASP A 99 9.16 -10.31 1.72
CA ASP A 99 8.44 -9.06 1.49
C ASP A 99 6.94 -9.34 1.64
N SER A 100 6.40 -9.07 2.83
CA SER A 100 4.98 -9.25 3.05
C SER A 100 4.26 -8.03 2.48
N ASP A 101 3.50 -8.23 1.42
CA ASP A 101 2.54 -7.22 0.94
C ASP A 101 1.60 -6.80 2.08
N HIS A 102 1.42 -7.67 3.08
CA HIS A 102 0.77 -7.29 4.34
C HIS A 102 1.39 -6.04 4.95
N GLU A 103 2.63 -6.10 5.42
CA GLU A 103 3.27 -5.00 6.15
C GLU A 103 3.16 -3.67 5.40
N LYS A 104 3.54 -3.66 4.12
CA LYS A 104 3.69 -2.44 3.31
C LYS A 104 2.40 -1.96 2.65
N LYS A 105 1.38 -2.79 2.48
CA LYS A 105 0.18 -2.41 1.72
C LYS A 105 -1.11 -2.76 2.44
N TYR A 106 -1.28 -4.00 2.90
CA TYR A 106 -2.56 -4.48 3.41
C TYR A 106 -2.70 -4.39 4.94
N CYS A 107 -1.66 -3.95 5.65
CA CYS A 107 -1.71 -3.71 7.07
C CYS A 107 -2.47 -2.41 7.31
N ARG A 108 -3.55 -2.48 8.11
CA ARG A 108 -4.30 -1.30 8.54
C ARG A 108 -3.42 -0.28 9.27
N PHE A 109 -2.36 -0.77 9.92
CA PHE A 109 -1.39 0.02 10.65
C PHE A 109 -0.17 0.41 9.80
N ALA A 110 -0.21 0.20 8.49
CA ALA A 110 0.86 0.68 7.62
C ALA A 110 0.93 2.22 7.66
N ILE A 111 2.16 2.73 7.69
CA ILE A 111 2.45 4.14 7.86
C ILE A 111 2.24 4.88 6.53
N CYS A 112 1.51 5.99 6.58
CA CYS A 112 1.29 6.91 5.46
C CYS A 112 2.23 8.11 5.57
N SER A 113 2.61 8.69 4.43
CA SER A 113 3.39 9.94 4.36
C SER A 113 2.47 11.14 4.22
N CYS A 114 2.86 12.26 4.84
CA CYS A 114 2.16 13.51 4.69
C CYS A 114 2.07 13.90 3.20
N PRO A 115 0.88 14.29 2.69
CA PRO A 115 0.72 14.69 1.31
C PRO A 115 1.22 16.11 1.01
N GLU A 116 1.65 16.89 2.01
CA GLU A 116 2.14 18.25 1.81
C GLU A 116 3.48 18.25 1.06
N ILE A 117 3.46 18.70 -0.20
CA ILE A 117 4.64 18.73 -1.07
C ILE A 117 5.33 20.11 -1.03
N VAL A 118 4.57 21.20 -0.82
CA VAL A 118 5.09 22.57 -0.98
C VAL A 118 6.14 22.89 0.08
N ASN A 119 5.92 22.41 1.30
CA ASN A 119 6.83 22.63 2.43
C ASN A 119 7.78 21.43 2.67
N GLU A 120 7.89 20.50 1.73
CA GLU A 120 8.73 19.29 1.83
C GLU A 120 8.55 18.51 3.14
N CYS A 121 7.29 18.36 3.57
CA CYS A 121 7.00 17.70 4.84
C CYS A 121 7.36 16.21 4.80
N SER A 122 8.30 15.80 5.64
CA SER A 122 8.75 14.41 5.72
C SER A 122 8.03 13.58 6.78
N TYR A 123 6.94 14.10 7.36
CA TYR A 123 6.21 13.41 8.42
C TYR A 123 5.56 12.12 7.89
N THR A 124 5.64 11.07 8.70
CA THR A 124 4.99 9.78 8.46
C THR A 124 4.28 9.33 9.74
N GLY A 125 3.12 8.71 9.60
CA GLY A 125 2.33 8.25 10.75
C GLY A 125 1.21 7.29 10.36
N SER A 126 0.45 6.82 11.35
CA SER A 126 -0.83 6.15 11.09
C SER A 126 -1.80 7.10 10.40
N LEU A 127 -2.91 6.61 9.85
CA LEU A 127 -3.90 7.48 9.20
C LEU A 127 -4.47 8.54 10.17
N ASP A 128 -4.71 8.15 11.42
CA ASP A 128 -5.24 9.04 12.46
C ASP A 128 -4.21 10.10 12.85
N ASP A 129 -2.95 9.69 13.07
CA ASP A 129 -1.85 10.61 13.39
C ASP A 129 -1.55 11.55 12.22
N LEU A 130 -1.65 11.06 10.98
CA LEU A 130 -1.42 11.84 9.78
C LEU A 130 -2.46 12.96 9.65
N LEU A 131 -3.73 12.67 9.93
CA LEU A 131 -4.78 13.69 9.91
C LEU A 131 -4.54 14.73 11.01
N GLY A 132 -4.22 14.27 12.24
CA GLY A 132 -3.89 15.14 13.36
C GLY A 132 -2.73 16.07 13.00
N HIS A 133 -1.62 15.50 12.53
CA HIS A 133 -0.46 16.24 12.03
C HIS A 133 -0.84 17.26 10.96
N TYR A 134 -1.66 16.86 9.98
CA TYR A 134 -2.01 17.74 8.87
C TYR A 134 -2.81 18.95 9.33
N ILE A 135 -3.77 18.75 10.23
CA ILE A 135 -4.59 19.85 10.79
C ILE A 135 -3.76 20.78 11.67
N THR A 136 -2.77 20.25 12.42
CA THR A 136 -1.99 21.06 13.37
C THR A 136 -0.81 21.78 12.73
N HIS A 137 -0.19 21.20 11.69
CA HIS A 137 1.04 21.73 11.10
C HIS A 137 0.86 22.33 9.71
N HIS A 138 -0.23 22.02 9.01
CA HIS A 138 -0.50 22.56 7.68
C HIS A 138 -1.79 23.38 7.67
N GLN A 139 -1.80 24.45 6.90
CA GLN A 139 -2.98 25.28 6.76
C GLN A 139 -4.03 24.56 5.92
N LEU A 140 -5.19 24.30 6.52
CA LEU A 140 -6.33 23.75 5.79
C LEU A 140 -6.80 24.74 4.73
N LYS A 141 -6.80 24.30 3.47
CA LYS A 141 -7.30 25.09 2.34
C LYS A 141 -8.83 25.20 2.43
N GLU A 142 -9.37 26.34 2.00
CA GLU A 142 -10.83 26.51 1.91
C GLU A 142 -11.44 25.45 1.00
N GLY A 143 -12.57 24.87 1.40
CA GLY A 143 -13.24 23.81 0.66
C GLY A 143 -12.62 22.41 0.82
N CYS A 144 -11.70 22.19 1.77
CA CYS A 144 -11.11 20.86 2.00
C CYS A 144 -12.05 19.84 2.65
N LEU A 145 -13.17 20.26 3.25
CA LEU A 145 -14.10 19.37 3.97
C LEU A 145 -15.17 18.79 3.03
N PHE A 146 -15.22 17.47 2.93
CA PHE A 146 -16.12 16.76 2.02
C PHE A 146 -17.11 15.84 2.74
N ILE A 147 -18.25 15.62 2.08
CA ILE A 147 -19.27 14.63 2.45
C ILE A 147 -19.43 13.69 1.25
N PHE A 148 -19.44 12.39 1.51
CA PHE A 148 -19.61 11.40 0.44
C PHE A 148 -20.91 11.61 -0.35
N GLY A 149 -20.83 11.44 -1.66
CA GLY A 149 -21.95 11.57 -2.58
C GLY A 149 -22.40 13.01 -2.86
N MET A 150 -21.81 14.01 -2.20
CA MET A 150 -22.13 15.43 -2.40
C MET A 150 -21.06 16.12 -3.26
N PRO A 151 -21.38 16.55 -4.49
CA PRO A 151 -20.46 17.33 -5.30
C PRO A 151 -20.08 18.65 -4.63
N ARG A 152 -18.81 19.04 -4.75
CA ARG A 152 -18.26 20.29 -4.24
C ARG A 152 -17.32 20.92 -5.26
N THR A 153 -17.37 22.24 -5.33
CA THR A 153 -16.41 23.01 -6.12
C THR A 153 -15.06 23.03 -5.41
N VAL A 154 -14.02 22.58 -6.10
CA VAL A 154 -12.62 22.64 -5.71
C VAL A 154 -11.93 23.66 -6.59
N ARG A 155 -11.25 24.62 -5.96
CA ARG A 155 -10.43 25.63 -6.65
C ARG A 155 -8.98 25.30 -6.34
N MET A 156 -8.19 25.05 -7.37
CA MET A 156 -6.77 24.77 -7.20
C MET A 156 -5.96 25.55 -8.24
N PRO A 157 -4.96 26.35 -7.84
CA PRO A 157 -4.00 26.93 -8.78
C PRO A 157 -3.40 25.84 -9.66
N ILE A 158 -3.21 26.11 -10.95
CA ILE A 158 -2.66 25.13 -11.91
C ILE A 158 -1.24 24.69 -11.52
N ASN A 159 -0.50 25.58 -10.83
CA ASN A 159 0.85 25.31 -10.35
C ASN A 159 0.88 24.68 -8.94
N ASP A 160 -0.27 24.56 -8.26
CA ASP A 160 -0.33 23.82 -7.01
C ASP A 160 -0.14 22.33 -7.30
N LYS A 161 0.69 21.68 -6.51
CA LYS A 161 1.01 20.26 -6.67
C LYS A 161 -0.05 19.36 -6.04
N VAL A 162 -0.70 19.83 -4.98
CA VAL A 162 -1.60 19.03 -4.16
C VAL A 162 -2.64 19.90 -3.42
N PHE A 163 -3.87 19.41 -3.39
CA PHE A 163 -4.95 19.89 -2.54
C PHE A 163 -5.50 18.71 -1.76
N VAL A 164 -5.51 18.84 -0.43
CA VAL A 164 -5.93 17.76 0.47
C VAL A 164 -7.37 17.96 0.88
N ILE A 165 -8.14 16.90 0.73
CA ILE A 165 -9.54 16.79 1.12
C ILE A 165 -9.65 15.87 2.32
N THR A 166 -10.46 16.24 3.28
CA THR A 166 -10.68 15.49 4.51
C THR A 166 -12.16 15.15 4.68
N ILE A 167 -12.43 13.90 5.05
CA ILE A 167 -13.76 13.43 5.47
C ILE A 167 -13.69 13.04 6.94
N LEU A 168 -14.14 13.94 7.82
CA LEU A 168 -14.00 13.81 9.27
C LEU A 168 -14.81 12.64 9.87
N ARG A 169 -15.93 12.23 9.24
CA ARG A 169 -16.76 11.12 9.75
C ARG A 169 -16.02 9.78 9.79
N ARG A 170 -15.00 9.58 8.96
CA ARG A 170 -14.23 8.32 8.87
C ARG A 170 -12.70 8.52 8.94
N ILE A 171 -12.24 9.73 9.25
CA ILE A 171 -10.81 10.11 9.26
C ILE A 171 -10.12 9.67 7.96
N LEU A 172 -10.63 10.15 6.82
CA LEU A 172 -10.07 9.85 5.50
C LEU A 172 -9.47 11.10 4.88
N MET A 173 -8.34 10.92 4.21
CA MET A 173 -7.65 11.96 3.46
C MET A 173 -7.57 11.59 1.98
N PHE A 174 -7.87 12.55 1.12
CA PHE A 174 -7.78 12.41 -0.33
C PHE A 174 -6.90 13.52 -0.88
N ALA A 175 -5.97 13.17 -1.77
CA ALA A 175 -5.12 14.14 -2.46
C ALA A 175 -5.65 14.35 -3.89
N VAL A 176 -6.00 15.59 -4.21
CA VAL A 176 -6.18 16.05 -5.58
C VAL A 176 -4.83 16.61 -6.04
N GLN A 177 -4.22 16.00 -7.05
CA GLN A 177 -2.91 16.40 -7.56
C GLN A 177 -3.02 16.93 -8.97
N CYS A 178 -2.35 18.04 -9.23
CA CYS A 178 -2.20 18.61 -10.56
C CYS A 178 -0.79 18.38 -11.09
N PHE A 179 -0.72 17.91 -12.34
CA PHE A 179 0.53 17.69 -13.06
C PHE A 179 0.48 18.52 -14.34
N ARG A 180 1.28 19.58 -14.38
CA ARG A 180 1.39 20.44 -15.56
C ARG A 180 2.32 19.79 -16.57
N GLU A 181 1.78 19.56 -17.76
CA GLU A 181 2.51 19.00 -18.90
C GLU A 181 2.47 19.98 -20.09
N PRO A 182 3.30 19.78 -21.13
CA PRO A 182 3.31 20.66 -22.30
C PRO A 182 1.95 20.78 -23.00
N SER A 183 1.13 19.72 -23.00
CA SER A 183 -0.16 19.65 -23.71
C SER A 183 -1.36 20.13 -22.88
N GLY A 184 -1.23 20.23 -21.55
CA GLY A 184 -2.34 20.51 -20.65
C GLY A 184 -2.01 20.18 -19.20
N VAL A 185 -3.06 19.96 -18.41
CA VAL A 185 -2.95 19.61 -17.00
C VAL A 185 -3.66 18.28 -16.75
N TYR A 186 -2.96 17.36 -16.10
CA TYR A 186 -3.57 16.14 -15.56
C TYR A 186 -4.00 16.39 -14.12
N VAL A 187 -5.18 15.90 -13.77
CA VAL A 187 -5.74 15.98 -12.42
C VAL A 187 -6.04 14.56 -11.94
N ALA A 188 -5.33 14.11 -10.91
CA ALA A 188 -5.55 12.81 -10.29
C ALA A 188 -6.13 12.99 -8.89
N VAL A 189 -6.99 12.06 -8.47
CA VAL A 189 -7.53 12.00 -7.11
C VAL A 189 -7.15 10.65 -6.51
N ASN A 190 -6.43 10.67 -5.40
CA ASN A 190 -5.97 9.47 -4.70
C ASN A 190 -6.45 9.49 -3.24
N CYS A 191 -6.79 8.34 -2.70
CA CYS A 191 -7.04 8.16 -1.28
C CYS A 191 -5.71 7.86 -0.57
N ILE A 192 -5.38 8.62 0.48
CA ILE A 192 -4.16 8.41 1.27
C ILE A 192 -4.48 7.41 2.36
N ALA A 193 -4.21 6.13 2.12
CA ALA A 193 -4.51 5.05 3.04
C ALA A 193 -3.86 3.74 2.62
N PRO A 194 -3.68 2.78 3.55
CA PRO A 194 -3.33 1.41 3.20
C PRO A 194 -4.41 0.72 2.35
N LEU A 195 -3.99 -0.34 1.66
CA LEU A 195 -4.86 -1.26 0.92
C LEU A 195 -5.70 -2.18 1.83
N ALA A 196 -5.59 -2.02 3.15
CA ALA A 196 -6.37 -2.74 4.15
C ALA A 196 -7.89 -2.67 3.82
N PRO A 197 -8.62 -3.81 3.76
CA PRO A 197 -10.04 -3.83 3.39
C PRO A 197 -10.93 -2.94 4.27
N GLU A 198 -10.55 -2.75 5.53
CA GLU A 198 -11.26 -1.98 6.55
C GLU A 198 -11.37 -0.48 6.21
N VAL A 199 -10.45 0.04 5.39
CA VAL A 199 -10.50 1.43 4.90
C VAL A 199 -11.67 1.62 3.94
N GLY A 200 -12.08 0.57 3.23
CA GLY A 200 -13.08 0.65 2.17
C GLY A 200 -12.51 1.04 0.81
N LYS A 201 -13.40 1.05 -0.18
CA LYS A 201 -13.11 1.45 -1.56
C LYS A 201 -13.92 2.70 -1.89
N PHE A 202 -13.35 3.56 -2.71
CA PHE A 202 -13.96 4.84 -3.08
C PHE A 202 -13.96 5.00 -4.58
N SER A 203 -14.90 5.79 -5.07
CA SER A 203 -14.98 6.24 -6.46
C SER A 203 -14.97 7.76 -6.46
N TYR A 204 -14.65 8.35 -7.60
CA TYR A 204 -14.82 9.79 -7.76
C TYR A 204 -15.32 10.17 -9.14
N ARG A 205 -16.00 11.29 -9.21
CA ARG A 205 -16.29 12.02 -10.44
C ARG A 205 -15.71 13.40 -10.31
N ILE A 206 -14.90 13.80 -11.28
CA ILE A 206 -14.36 15.14 -11.37
C ILE A 206 -14.75 15.73 -12.72
N SER A 207 -15.11 17.01 -12.73
CA SER A 207 -15.36 17.72 -13.97
C SER A 207 -14.82 19.13 -13.90
N TYR A 208 -14.32 19.62 -15.03
CA TYR A 208 -13.88 20.98 -15.21
C TYR A 208 -14.87 21.70 -16.13
N SER A 209 -15.29 22.89 -15.72
CA SER A 209 -16.21 23.72 -16.49
C SER A 209 -15.54 25.03 -16.90
N SER A 210 -15.82 25.47 -18.13
CA SER A 210 -15.41 26.78 -18.65
C SER A 210 -16.64 27.46 -19.24
N ASN A 211 -16.86 28.73 -18.90
CA ASN A 211 -18.01 29.52 -19.36
C ASN A 211 -19.37 28.83 -19.09
N GLY A 212 -19.51 28.19 -17.92
CA GLY A 212 -20.74 27.51 -17.52
C GLY A 212 -21.04 26.21 -18.26
N ARG A 213 -20.11 25.69 -19.08
CA ARG A 213 -20.22 24.39 -19.75
C ARG A 213 -19.13 23.45 -19.27
N ILE A 214 -19.50 22.20 -18.99
CA ILE A 214 -18.55 21.14 -18.67
C ILE A 214 -17.69 20.89 -19.92
N CYS A 215 -16.38 21.04 -19.79
CA CYS A 215 -15.44 20.86 -20.89
C CYS A 215 -14.72 19.51 -20.83
N CYS A 216 -14.42 19.05 -19.61
CA CYS A 216 -13.74 17.79 -19.36
C CYS A 216 -14.38 17.14 -18.14
N SER A 217 -14.50 15.83 -18.15
CA SER A 217 -14.95 15.07 -16.98
C SER A 217 -14.30 13.71 -16.96
N HIS A 218 -14.00 13.22 -15.77
CA HIS A 218 -13.51 11.88 -15.54
C HIS A 218 -14.31 11.21 -14.44
N LYS A 219 -14.47 9.90 -14.54
CA LYS A 219 -15.10 9.08 -13.52
C LYS A 219 -14.22 7.87 -13.26
N SER A 220 -13.73 7.76 -12.03
CA SER A 220 -13.07 6.57 -11.54
C SER A 220 -14.07 5.69 -10.82
N LEU A 221 -14.13 4.41 -11.20
CA LEU A 221 -15.00 3.42 -10.52
C LEU A 221 -14.36 2.89 -9.23
N GLU A 222 -13.03 2.86 -9.18
CA GLU A 222 -12.26 2.50 -7.99
C GLU A 222 -11.01 3.37 -7.93
N MET A 223 -11.05 4.36 -7.04
CA MET A 223 -9.97 5.29 -6.77
C MET A 223 -8.77 4.55 -6.19
N LYS A 224 -7.57 4.90 -6.67
CA LYS A 224 -6.33 4.37 -6.10
C LYS A 224 -6.14 4.80 -4.65
N ARG A 225 -5.57 3.87 -3.90
CA ARG A 225 -5.08 4.09 -2.54
C ARG A 225 -3.56 4.10 -2.56
N VAL A 226 -2.96 5.13 -1.98
CA VAL A 226 -1.52 5.33 -1.94
C VAL A 226 -1.09 5.64 -0.51
N LEU A 227 0.08 5.13 -0.11
CA LEU A 227 0.69 5.51 1.16
C LEU A 227 1.45 6.85 1.08
N ARG A 228 1.81 7.27 -0.13
CA ARG A 228 2.52 8.52 -0.43
C ARG A 228 2.09 9.01 -1.79
N VAL A 229 1.90 10.32 -1.91
CA VAL A 229 1.59 10.98 -3.19
C VAL A 229 2.80 10.95 -4.13
N SER A 230 2.56 10.79 -5.44
CA SER A 230 3.62 10.78 -6.46
C SER A 230 3.91 12.20 -6.96
N SER A 231 5.16 12.52 -7.25
CA SER A 231 5.53 13.74 -7.97
C SER A 231 5.48 13.57 -9.49
N GLN A 232 5.34 12.33 -9.98
CA GLN A 232 5.31 12.00 -11.40
C GLN A 232 3.88 11.93 -11.91
N THR A 233 3.67 12.42 -13.12
CA THR A 233 2.40 12.37 -13.84
C THR A 233 1.90 10.92 -13.95
N PRO A 234 0.61 10.65 -13.67
CA PRO A 234 0.02 9.32 -13.81
C PRO A 234 0.25 8.76 -15.21
N GLN A 235 0.62 7.47 -15.29
CA GLN A 235 0.85 6.75 -16.55
C GLN A 235 -0.35 5.91 -16.99
N ASP A 236 -1.45 6.01 -16.26
CA ASP A 236 -2.68 5.27 -16.51
C ASP A 236 -3.85 6.24 -16.72
N ASP A 237 -4.98 5.69 -17.13
CA ASP A 237 -6.16 6.47 -17.51
C ASP A 237 -7.01 6.92 -16.31
N ASP A 238 -6.57 6.70 -15.06
CA ASP A 238 -7.34 7.08 -13.88
C ASP A 238 -7.07 8.54 -13.45
N CYS A 239 -7.20 9.46 -14.40
CA CYS A 239 -7.06 10.89 -14.18
C CYS A 239 -7.85 11.70 -15.22
N MET A 240 -8.20 12.94 -14.88
CA MET A 240 -8.79 13.88 -15.84
C MET A 240 -7.69 14.65 -16.55
N PHE A 241 -7.75 14.73 -17.89
CA PHE A 241 -6.87 15.59 -18.67
C PHE A 241 -7.61 16.85 -19.14
N VAL A 242 -7.04 18.02 -18.88
CA VAL A 242 -7.54 19.32 -19.34
C VAL A 242 -6.55 19.93 -20.35
N PRO A 243 -6.86 19.88 -21.66
CA PRO A 243 -6.05 20.49 -22.70
C PRO A 243 -5.82 22.00 -22.52
N ASN A 244 -4.64 22.51 -22.88
CA ASN A 244 -4.31 23.95 -22.77
C ASN A 244 -5.36 24.88 -23.38
N ARG A 245 -5.97 24.49 -24.51
CA ARG A 245 -6.99 25.29 -25.22
C ARG A 245 -8.27 25.56 -24.38
N LEU A 246 -8.53 24.71 -23.39
CA LEU A 246 -9.71 24.79 -22.51
C LEU A 246 -9.41 25.48 -21.18
N LEU A 247 -8.12 25.63 -20.81
CA LEU A 247 -7.73 26.34 -19.61
C LEU A 247 -8.09 27.82 -19.72
N ARG A 248 -8.59 28.40 -18.62
CA ARG A 248 -8.90 29.82 -18.48
C ARG A 248 -8.29 30.32 -17.18
N GLY A 249 -7.35 31.25 -17.28
CA GLY A 249 -6.62 31.77 -16.12
C GLY A 249 -5.66 30.75 -15.50
N GLU A 250 -5.31 30.99 -14.23
CA GLU A 250 -4.30 30.21 -13.50
C GLU A 250 -4.89 29.25 -12.46
N VAL A 251 -6.23 29.17 -12.36
CA VAL A 251 -6.93 28.36 -11.37
C VAL A 251 -7.87 27.38 -12.07
N LEU A 252 -7.78 26.11 -11.69
CA LEU A 252 -8.75 25.10 -12.06
C LEU A 252 -9.92 25.15 -11.09
N GLU A 253 -11.09 25.51 -11.61
CA GLU A 253 -12.36 25.38 -10.90
C GLU A 253 -13.04 24.08 -11.35
N MET A 254 -13.06 23.10 -10.45
CA MET A 254 -13.51 21.74 -10.72
C MET A 254 -14.65 21.36 -9.80
N GLU A 255 -15.64 20.63 -10.30
CA GLU A 255 -16.63 19.98 -9.45
C GLU A 255 -16.17 18.55 -9.17
N LEU A 256 -15.95 18.23 -7.89
CA LEU A 256 -15.50 16.92 -7.43
C LEU A 256 -16.58 16.29 -6.54
N CYS A 257 -16.89 15.04 -6.80
CA CYS A 257 -17.74 14.20 -5.95
C CYS A 257 -17.00 12.90 -5.64
N ILE A 258 -16.87 12.57 -4.36
CA ILE A 258 -16.27 11.32 -3.88
C ILE A 258 -17.38 10.47 -3.30
N SER A 259 -17.42 9.18 -3.61
CA SER A 259 -18.45 8.25 -3.12
C SER A 259 -17.82 6.96 -2.61
N GLU A 260 -18.44 6.35 -1.59
CA GLU A 260 -18.10 4.99 -1.20
C GLU A 260 -18.53 4.01 -2.29
N VAL A 261 -17.70 3.00 -2.56
CA VAL A 261 -18.08 1.87 -3.42
C VAL A 261 -18.64 0.80 -2.50
N GLU A 262 -19.94 0.54 -2.61
CA GLU A 262 -20.59 -0.52 -1.83
C GLU A 262 -19.97 -1.87 -2.18
N ASN A 263 -19.30 -2.48 -1.20
CA ASN A 263 -18.83 -3.85 -1.34
C ASN A 263 -20.05 -4.78 -1.32
N MET A 264 -20.38 -5.38 -2.46
CA MET A 264 -21.42 -6.44 -2.56
C MET A 264 -21.20 -7.63 -1.60
N PHE A 265 -20.04 -7.72 -0.93
CA PHE A 265 -19.75 -8.75 0.07
C PHE A 265 -20.40 -8.53 1.45
N VAL A 266 -20.84 -7.33 1.80
CA VAL A 266 -21.45 -7.07 3.12
C VAL A 266 -22.95 -7.37 3.14
N ILE A 267 -23.60 -7.43 1.98
CA ILE A 267 -25.05 -7.68 1.90
C ILE A 267 -25.41 -9.12 2.28
N ARG A 268 -24.51 -10.10 2.07
CA ARG A 268 -24.77 -11.50 2.45
C ARG A 268 -24.77 -11.74 3.96
N SER A 269 -24.13 -10.88 4.76
CA SER A 269 -24.14 -11.00 6.23
C SER A 269 -25.29 -10.24 6.90
N CYS A 270 -25.95 -9.32 6.19
CA CYS A 270 -27.08 -8.55 6.71
C CYS A 270 -28.45 -9.01 6.17
N MET A 271 -28.50 -9.79 5.09
CA MET A 271 -29.77 -10.21 4.49
C MET A 271 -30.29 -11.59 4.93
N GLY A 272 -29.60 -12.32 5.82
CA GLY A 272 -30.18 -13.50 6.48
C GLY A 272 -30.87 -14.50 5.52
N LEU A 273 -30.37 -14.64 4.30
CA LEU A 273 -30.87 -15.62 3.35
C LEU A 273 -30.16 -16.94 3.65
N ASN A 274 -30.81 -17.74 4.51
CA ASN A 274 -30.51 -19.16 4.61
C ASN A 274 -30.88 -19.81 3.29
N ASP A 275 -29.92 -20.46 2.64
CA ASP A 275 -30.16 -21.32 1.49
C ASP A 275 -31.13 -22.45 1.89
N VAL A 276 -32.22 -22.58 1.14
CA VAL A 276 -33.05 -23.79 1.04
C VAL A 276 -32.64 -24.53 -0.22
#